data_AF-A0A9P6QYZ8-F1
#
_entry.id   AF-A0A9P6QYZ8-F1
#
_cell.length_a   1.000
_cell.length_b   1.000
_cell.length_c   1.000
_cell.angle_alpha   90.00
_cell.angle_beta   90.00
_cell.angle_gamma   90.00
#
_symmetry.space_group_name_H-M   'P 1'
#
loop_
_entity.id
_entity.type
_entity.pdbx_description
1 polymer ?
#
loop_
_entity_poly.entity_id
_entity_poly.type
_entity_poly.pdbx_seq_one_letter_code
_entity_poly.pdbx_strand_id
1 'polypeptide(L)'
;MLLAACKTAASLYATRFFLGIFEAALFPGAVFVISLFYSRGEQALRNGLFFSTATMAGAFGGILAYGIAQMDGVRGLHDYPQTAHFLSQDERHLAVKRLLVDAGPATQDEEFSWPQFRSVFVDWKVYMHAFPYILTMTPLYALALFLPTLVREFSFDPITSQLMTAPAYAVACLATILVAVSSDHYRERGLHYAMPTLFAIFGYVLLIVLEHKSATVRYIGLTVTVTGVFSAVPSMVAWVSSNFGGHTKRAVATGVIISFGNCGGLISGHIYTQGHTTRGHIISLAMLCASFCLILLLKFLYTRENKRRRNLTPEEFEKESQGEDLCDWHPAFVYIS
;
A
#
# COMPACT_ATOMS: atom_id res chain seq x y z
N MET A 1 -13.76 2.35 21.53
CA MET A 1 -14.43 2.99 22.68
C MET A 1 -15.60 3.90 22.29
N LEU A 2 -15.41 4.98 21.51
CA LEU A 2 -16.51 5.93 21.21
C LEU A 2 -17.64 5.33 20.35
N LEU A 3 -17.32 4.44 19.41
CA LEU A 3 -18.32 3.76 18.57
C LEU A 3 -19.28 2.87 19.39
N ALA A 4 -18.81 2.26 20.47
CA ALA A 4 -19.63 1.41 21.34
C ALA A 4 -20.62 2.21 22.20
N ALA A 5 -20.38 3.51 22.39
CA ALA A 5 -21.28 4.41 23.12
C ALA A 5 -22.34 5.06 22.21
N CYS A 6 -22.27 4.85 20.89
CA CYS A 6 -23.21 5.44 19.93
C CYS A 6 -24.56 4.72 20.00
N LYS A 7 -25.60 5.42 20.47
CA LYS A 7 -26.98 4.90 20.56
C LYS A 7 -27.89 5.36 19.42
N THR A 8 -27.44 6.29 18.59
CA THR A 8 -28.22 6.85 17.48
C THR A 8 -27.42 6.88 16.18
N ALA A 9 -28.08 6.77 15.03
CA ALA A 9 -27.43 6.84 13.71
C ALA A 9 -26.63 8.14 13.52
N ALA A 10 -27.18 9.27 13.99
CA ALA A 10 -26.49 10.56 13.96
C ALA A 10 -25.18 10.54 14.78
N SER A 11 -25.20 9.98 15.99
CA SER A 11 -23.99 9.85 16.82
C SER A 11 -22.94 8.94 16.18
N LEU A 12 -23.37 7.89 15.48
CA LEU A 12 -22.49 6.99 14.74
C LEU A 12 -21.83 7.70 13.56
N TYR A 13 -22.60 8.42 12.75
CA TYR A 13 -22.07 9.18 11.60
C TYR A 13 -21.11 10.28 12.04
N ALA A 14 -21.45 11.04 13.08
CA ALA A 14 -20.57 12.07 13.63
C ALA A 14 -19.24 11.47 14.13
N THR A 15 -19.32 10.37 14.88
CA THR A 15 -18.12 9.67 15.38
C THR A 15 -17.26 9.13 14.24
N ARG A 16 -17.86 8.54 13.19
CA ARG A 16 -17.12 8.08 12.01
C ARG A 16 -16.47 9.23 11.23
N PHE A 17 -17.16 10.36 11.12
CA PHE A 17 -16.63 11.56 10.46
C PHE A 17 -15.37 12.07 11.18
N PHE A 18 -15.44 12.30 12.49
CA PHE A 18 -14.28 12.76 13.26
C PHE A 18 -13.16 11.74 13.28
N LEU A 19 -13.47 10.44 13.44
CA LEU A 19 -12.46 9.39 13.36
C LEU A 19 -11.72 9.42 12.02
N GLY A 20 -12.46 9.58 10.91
CA GLY A 20 -11.87 9.71 9.58
C GLY A 20 -10.93 10.92 9.44
N ILE A 21 -11.27 12.07 10.02
CA ILE A 21 -10.39 13.25 10.02
C ILE A 21 -9.07 12.95 10.74
N PHE A 22 -9.13 12.30 11.91
CA PHE A 22 -7.93 11.98 12.69
C PHE A 22 -7.08 10.87 12.04
N GLU A 23 -7.70 9.90 11.36
CA GLU A 23 -6.99 8.79 10.71
C GLU A 23 -6.43 9.16 9.32
N ALA A 24 -7.00 10.16 8.62
CA ALA A 24 -6.66 10.47 7.23
C ALA A 24 -5.17 10.82 7.01
N ALA A 25 -4.53 11.49 7.97
CA ALA A 25 -3.13 11.89 7.87
C ALA A 25 -2.15 10.79 8.31
N LEU A 26 -2.62 9.75 9.02
CA LEU A 26 -1.75 8.75 9.66
C LEU A 26 -0.91 8.00 8.63
N PHE A 27 -1.55 7.49 7.59
CA PHE A 27 -0.91 6.66 6.59
C PHE A 27 0.05 7.42 5.65
N PRO A 28 -0.36 8.53 5.00
CA PRO A 28 0.58 9.33 4.21
C PRO A 28 1.67 9.95 5.09
N GLY A 29 1.36 10.32 6.34
CA GLY A 29 2.34 10.80 7.31
C GLY A 29 3.38 9.75 7.66
N ALA A 30 2.97 8.50 7.94
CA ALA A 30 3.90 7.41 8.25
C ALA A 30 4.83 7.11 7.07
N VAL A 31 4.29 7.01 5.85
CA VAL A 31 5.10 6.79 4.64
C VAL A 31 6.08 7.95 4.42
N PHE A 32 5.63 9.19 4.61
CA PHE A 32 6.48 10.36 4.47
C PHE A 32 7.61 10.35 5.50
N VAL A 33 7.32 10.06 6.77
CA VAL A 33 8.33 9.90 7.82
C VAL A 33 9.32 8.79 7.46
N ILE A 34 8.87 7.62 6.98
CA ILE A 34 9.77 6.56 6.52
C ILE A 34 10.67 7.08 5.39
N SER A 35 10.15 7.86 4.44
CA SER A 35 10.94 8.47 3.37
C SER A 35 11.94 9.52 3.85
N LEU A 36 11.69 10.12 5.02
CA LEU A 36 12.56 11.09 5.66
C LEU A 36 13.63 10.46 6.54
N PHE A 37 13.50 9.22 7.00
CA PHE A 37 14.48 8.60 7.90
C PHE A 37 15.26 7.45 7.24
N TYR A 38 14.78 6.89 6.13
CA TYR A 38 15.38 5.73 5.46
C TYR A 38 15.75 6.01 4.00
N SER A 39 16.89 5.45 3.58
CA SER A 39 17.40 5.56 2.21
C SER A 39 16.46 4.89 1.20
N ARG A 40 16.52 5.30 -0.07
CA ARG A 40 15.65 4.73 -1.12
C ARG A 40 15.82 3.22 -1.29
N GLY A 41 16.96 2.67 -0.87
CA GLY A 41 17.25 1.24 -0.89
C GLY A 41 16.63 0.45 0.26
N GLU A 42 16.17 1.08 1.34
CA GLU A 42 15.66 0.43 2.55
C GLU A 42 14.15 0.66 2.77
N GLN A 43 13.52 1.46 1.91
CA GLN A 43 12.14 1.90 2.08
C GLN A 43 11.12 0.77 1.93
N ALA A 44 11.34 -0.23 1.06
CA ALA A 44 10.32 -1.27 0.90
C ALA A 44 10.24 -2.17 2.11
N LEU A 45 11.35 -2.54 2.76
CA LEU A 45 11.29 -3.32 4.00
C LEU A 45 10.56 -2.57 5.10
N ARG A 46 10.80 -1.28 5.26
CA ARG A 46 10.15 -0.48 6.32
C ARG A 46 8.66 -0.28 6.06
N ASN A 47 8.28 0.01 4.82
CA ASN A 47 6.88 0.01 4.42
C ASN A 47 6.29 -1.40 4.58
N GLY A 48 6.99 -2.45 4.16
CA GLY A 48 6.59 -3.84 4.27
C GLY A 48 6.29 -4.24 5.72
N LEU A 49 7.15 -3.85 6.66
CA LEU A 49 6.93 -4.04 8.10
C LEU A 49 5.72 -3.26 8.61
N PHE A 50 5.57 -1.99 8.23
CA PHE A 50 4.42 -1.18 8.59
C PHE A 50 3.09 -1.75 8.06
N PHE A 51 3.05 -2.22 6.82
CA PHE A 51 1.87 -2.89 6.27
C PHE A 51 1.66 -4.29 6.86
N SER A 52 2.74 -4.96 7.26
CA SER A 52 2.66 -6.26 7.93
C SER A 52 1.99 -6.14 9.29
N THR A 53 2.09 -5.00 9.99
CA THR A 53 1.32 -4.81 11.23
C THR A 53 -0.18 -4.76 10.95
N ALA A 54 -0.62 -4.23 9.80
CA ALA A 54 -2.03 -4.23 9.41
C ALA A 54 -2.53 -5.63 9.04
N THR A 55 -1.73 -6.44 8.32
CA THR A 55 -2.10 -7.83 8.02
C THR A 55 -2.05 -8.71 9.27
N MET A 56 -1.10 -8.49 10.18
CA MET A 56 -1.09 -9.12 11.50
C MET A 56 -2.32 -8.73 12.30
N ALA A 57 -2.71 -7.46 12.33
CA ALA A 57 -3.95 -7.03 12.99
C ALA A 57 -5.18 -7.74 12.39
N GLY A 58 -5.21 -7.98 11.07
CA GLY A 58 -6.24 -8.80 10.43
C GLY A 58 -6.20 -10.27 10.86
N ALA A 59 -5.00 -10.88 10.92
CA ALA A 59 -4.80 -12.26 11.34
C ALA A 59 -5.20 -12.48 12.81
N PHE A 60 -4.78 -11.59 13.70
CA PHE A 60 -5.14 -11.63 15.12
C PHE A 60 -6.58 -11.17 15.35
N GLY A 61 -7.13 -10.26 14.55
CA GLY A 61 -8.50 -9.77 14.68
C GLY A 61 -9.53 -10.89 14.51
N GLY A 62 -9.32 -11.81 13.55
CA GLY A 62 -10.17 -12.98 13.38
C GLY A 62 -10.09 -13.97 14.56
N ILE A 63 -8.88 -14.20 15.07
CA ILE A 63 -8.62 -15.09 16.23
C ILE A 63 -9.19 -14.47 17.52
N LEU A 64 -8.98 -13.18 17.73
CA LEU A 64 -9.51 -12.43 18.88
C LEU A 64 -11.03 -12.36 18.83
N ALA A 65 -11.64 -12.15 17.66
CA ALA A 65 -13.08 -12.21 17.51
C ALA A 65 -13.64 -13.63 17.78
N TYR A 66 -12.96 -14.69 17.33
CA TYR A 66 -13.29 -16.08 17.70
C TYR A 66 -13.20 -16.28 19.22
N GLY A 67 -12.11 -15.82 19.84
CA GLY A 67 -11.91 -15.89 21.29
C GLY A 67 -13.00 -15.15 22.07
N ILE A 68 -13.32 -13.92 21.66
CA ILE A 68 -14.37 -13.09 22.26
C ILE A 68 -15.76 -13.70 22.04
N ALA A 69 -16.04 -14.28 20.87
CA ALA A 69 -17.32 -14.94 20.57
C ALA A 69 -17.55 -16.21 21.41
N GLN A 70 -16.48 -16.86 21.86
CA GLN A 70 -16.55 -18.02 22.77
C GLN A 70 -16.53 -17.63 24.26
N MET A 71 -16.49 -16.34 24.57
CA MET A 71 -16.41 -15.81 25.94
C MET A 71 -17.76 -15.30 26.49
N ASP A 72 -18.89 -15.71 25.90
CA ASP A 72 -20.22 -15.34 26.39
C ASP A 72 -20.42 -15.85 27.85
N GLY A 73 -20.53 -14.91 28.79
CA GLY A 73 -20.71 -15.19 30.23
C GLY A 73 -19.45 -15.34 31.09
N VAL A 74 -18.23 -15.18 30.56
CA VAL A 74 -16.99 -15.33 31.36
C VAL A 74 -16.38 -13.97 31.75
N ARG A 75 -16.68 -13.53 32.98
CA ARG A 75 -15.91 -12.56 33.82
C ARG A 75 -15.77 -11.08 33.40
N GLY A 76 -16.52 -10.58 32.41
CA GLY A 76 -16.87 -9.15 32.28
C GLY A 76 -15.78 -8.09 32.51
N LEU A 77 -14.68 -8.07 31.75
CA LEU A 77 -13.72 -6.93 31.77
C LEU A 77 -13.11 -6.56 30.41
N HIS A 78 -12.97 -5.25 30.20
CA HIS A 78 -12.27 -4.53 29.13
C HIS A 78 -10.89 -4.06 29.63
N ASP A 79 -9.87 -3.94 28.76
CA ASP A 79 -8.64 -3.19 29.10
C ASP A 79 -7.96 -2.45 27.93
N TYR A 80 -7.33 -1.31 28.27
CA TYR A 80 -6.71 -0.28 27.41
C TYR A 80 -5.16 -0.33 27.42
N PRO A 81 -4.46 0.26 26.43
CA PRO A 81 -2.99 0.35 26.39
C PRO A 81 -2.45 1.76 26.71
N GLN A 82 -1.58 1.90 27.72
CA GLN A 82 -0.95 3.18 28.10
C GLN A 82 0.58 3.13 28.27
N THR A 83 1.30 2.25 27.57
CA THR A 83 2.78 2.22 27.70
C THR A 83 3.49 1.97 26.38
N ALA A 84 4.05 3.03 25.77
CA ALA A 84 5.16 2.92 24.82
C ALA A 84 5.95 4.26 24.70
N HIS A 85 7.28 4.21 24.86
CA HIS A 85 8.25 5.32 24.76
C HIS A 85 9.51 4.80 24.03
N PHE A 86 9.88 5.32 22.86
CA PHE A 86 11.17 4.93 22.24
C PHE A 86 11.70 5.94 21.20
N LEU A 87 12.89 6.54 21.46
CA LEU A 87 14.05 6.75 20.54
C LEU A 87 15.03 7.86 21.04
N SER A 88 16.34 7.67 20.80
CA SER A 88 17.49 8.44 21.34
C SER A 88 18.04 9.53 20.38
N GLN A 89 18.85 10.46 20.90
CA GLN A 89 19.40 11.61 20.15
C GLN A 89 20.53 11.26 19.16
N ASP A 90 21.27 10.17 19.37
CA ASP A 90 22.38 9.78 18.48
C ASP A 90 21.92 9.15 17.15
N GLU A 91 20.73 8.55 17.14
CA GLU A 91 20.09 7.99 15.94
C GLU A 91 19.62 9.09 14.99
N ARG A 92 19.32 10.29 15.52
CA ARG A 92 18.89 11.46 14.73
C ARG A 92 20.03 12.02 13.88
N HIS A 93 21.27 12.02 14.40
CA HIS A 93 22.42 12.56 13.66
C HIS A 93 22.90 11.62 12.54
N LEU A 94 22.79 10.31 12.74
CA LEU A 94 23.09 9.30 11.72
C LEU A 94 22.05 9.29 10.60
N ALA A 95 20.77 9.50 10.92
CA ALA A 95 19.69 9.59 9.94
C ALA A 95 19.91 10.76 8.97
N VAL A 96 20.20 11.97 9.49
CA VAL A 96 20.46 13.17 8.69
C VAL A 96 21.64 12.96 7.73
N LYS A 97 22.76 12.41 8.21
CA LYS A 97 23.95 12.18 7.38
C LYS A 97 23.71 11.19 6.23
N ARG A 98 22.83 10.19 6.42
CA ARG A 98 22.51 9.18 5.40
C ARG A 98 21.54 9.70 4.33
N LEU A 99 20.60 10.55 4.71
CA LEU A 99 19.64 11.16 3.78
C LEU A 99 20.33 12.11 2.80
N LEU A 100 21.33 12.86 3.26
CA LEU A 100 22.09 13.81 2.44
C LEU A 100 22.91 13.13 1.34
N VAL A 101 23.37 11.89 1.55
CA VAL A 101 24.14 11.13 0.54
C VAL A 101 23.22 10.56 -0.55
N ASP A 102 21.97 10.26 -0.23
CA ASP A 102 21.03 9.55 -1.14
C ASP A 102 20.06 10.50 -1.88
N ALA A 103 19.94 11.75 -1.43
CA ALA A 103 19.04 12.76 -2.00
C ALA A 103 19.68 13.64 -3.10
N GLY A 104 21.01 13.60 -3.26
CA GLY A 104 21.72 14.42 -4.24
C GLY A 104 21.73 15.92 -3.89
N PRO A 105 22.29 16.79 -4.76
CA PRO A 105 22.41 18.24 -4.49
C PRO A 105 21.07 18.97 -4.28
N ALA A 106 19.93 18.33 -4.53
CA ALA A 106 18.59 18.92 -4.56
C ALA A 106 17.86 18.94 -3.20
N THR A 107 18.58 18.94 -2.08
CA THR A 107 18.00 18.84 -0.72
C THR A 107 18.83 19.55 0.34
N GLN A 108 19.09 20.85 0.14
CA GLN A 108 19.59 21.71 1.23
C GLN A 108 18.44 22.57 1.75
N ASP A 109 18.07 22.40 3.02
CA ASP A 109 17.29 23.33 3.85
C ASP A 109 16.15 24.12 3.17
N GLU A 110 15.25 23.45 2.46
CA GLU A 110 14.11 24.14 1.83
C GLU A 110 12.89 24.18 2.77
N GLU A 111 12.52 25.41 3.14
CA GLU A 111 11.16 25.74 3.57
C GLU A 111 10.13 25.25 2.53
N PHE A 112 8.87 25.07 2.95
CA PHE A 112 7.79 24.62 2.06
C PHE A 112 7.73 25.41 0.75
N SER A 113 7.90 24.73 -0.40
CA SER A 113 7.94 25.37 -1.73
C SER A 113 6.56 25.27 -2.43
N TRP A 114 5.91 26.43 -2.62
CA TRP A 114 4.66 26.54 -3.38
C TRP A 114 4.76 26.08 -4.86
N PRO A 115 5.85 26.39 -5.59
CA PRO A 115 6.08 25.84 -6.92
C PRO A 115 6.10 24.31 -6.92
N GLN A 116 6.84 23.69 -5.98
CA GLN A 116 6.89 22.23 -5.84
C GLN A 116 5.51 21.65 -5.55
N PHE A 117 4.73 22.25 -4.65
CA PHE A 117 3.36 21.84 -4.35
C PHE A 117 2.48 21.83 -5.61
N ARG A 118 2.47 22.93 -6.38
CA ARG A 118 1.64 23.04 -7.59
C ARG A 118 2.08 22.08 -8.69
N SER A 119 3.39 21.81 -8.80
CA SER A 119 3.93 20.90 -9.81
C SER A 119 3.35 19.49 -9.72
N VAL A 120 3.00 19.02 -8.51
CA VAL A 120 2.43 17.68 -8.28
C VAL A 120 1.12 17.49 -9.07
N PHE A 121 0.26 18.49 -9.12
CA PHE A 121 -1.05 18.36 -9.75
C PHE A 121 -0.99 18.33 -11.29
N VAL A 122 0.13 18.74 -11.87
CA VAL A 122 0.37 18.73 -13.32
C VAL A 122 1.30 17.58 -13.74
N ASP A 123 2.02 16.98 -12.80
CA ASP A 123 2.99 15.92 -13.08
C ASP A 123 2.29 14.59 -13.43
N TRP A 124 2.45 14.16 -14.67
CA TRP A 124 1.91 12.90 -15.18
C TRP A 124 2.37 11.68 -14.38
N LYS A 125 3.56 11.72 -13.76
CA LYS A 125 4.10 10.61 -12.94
C LYS A 125 3.21 10.34 -11.73
N VAL A 126 2.59 11.38 -11.17
CA VAL A 126 1.68 11.25 -10.02
C VAL A 126 0.47 10.41 -10.41
N TYR A 127 -0.13 10.71 -11.56
CA TYR A 127 -1.29 9.97 -12.06
C TYR A 127 -0.92 8.54 -12.51
N MET A 128 0.26 8.35 -13.11
CA MET A 128 0.74 7.01 -13.48
C MET A 128 1.06 6.12 -12.27
N HIS A 129 1.28 6.69 -11.09
CA HIS A 129 1.29 5.94 -9.84
C HIS A 129 -0.11 5.80 -9.23
N ALA A 130 -0.95 6.83 -9.30
CA ALA A 130 -2.29 6.84 -8.71
C ALA A 130 -3.25 5.83 -9.35
N PHE A 131 -3.24 5.69 -10.68
CA PHE A 131 -4.14 4.77 -11.39
C PHE A 131 -3.87 3.28 -11.11
N PRO A 132 -2.66 2.74 -11.27
CA PRO A 132 -2.40 1.35 -10.88
C PRO A 132 -2.66 1.14 -9.37
N TYR A 133 -2.40 2.15 -8.54
CA TYR A 133 -2.64 2.07 -7.11
C TYR A 133 -4.11 1.92 -6.76
N ILE A 134 -5.02 2.75 -7.28
CA ILE A 134 -6.47 2.55 -7.03
C ILE A 134 -6.97 1.21 -7.59
N LEU A 135 -6.41 0.78 -8.73
CA LEU A 135 -6.75 -0.51 -9.34
C LEU A 135 -6.26 -1.73 -8.55
N THR A 136 -5.21 -1.59 -7.73
CA THR A 136 -4.76 -2.63 -6.79
C THR A 136 -5.43 -2.50 -5.42
N MET A 137 -5.60 -1.29 -4.91
CA MET A 137 -6.20 -1.03 -3.60
C MET A 137 -7.68 -1.39 -3.55
N THR A 138 -8.40 -1.22 -4.66
CA THR A 138 -9.83 -1.57 -4.70
C THR A 138 -10.06 -3.09 -4.49
N PRO A 139 -9.41 -4.01 -5.24
CA PRO A 139 -9.42 -5.43 -4.92
C PRO A 139 -8.93 -5.76 -3.51
N LEU A 140 -7.89 -5.07 -3.01
CA LEU A 140 -7.39 -5.25 -1.64
C LEU A 140 -8.47 -4.99 -0.61
N TYR A 141 -9.13 -3.83 -0.70
CA TYR A 141 -10.21 -3.47 0.22
C TYR A 141 -11.42 -4.37 0.06
N ALA A 142 -11.73 -4.81 -1.16
CA ALA A 142 -12.84 -5.73 -1.41
C ALA A 142 -12.57 -7.08 -0.74
N LEU A 143 -11.35 -7.62 -0.88
CA LEU A 143 -10.96 -8.82 -0.15
C LEU A 143 -11.01 -8.56 1.35
N ALA A 144 -10.42 -7.49 1.87
CA ALA A 144 -10.43 -7.21 3.31
C ALA A 144 -11.84 -7.11 3.91
N LEU A 145 -12.80 -6.52 3.19
CA LEU A 145 -14.19 -6.36 3.62
C LEU A 145 -14.97 -7.67 3.55
N PHE A 146 -14.78 -8.45 2.49
CA PHE A 146 -15.62 -9.60 2.18
C PHE A 146 -14.95 -10.95 2.42
N LEU A 147 -13.69 -11.00 2.87
CA LEU A 147 -12.95 -12.26 3.03
C LEU A 147 -13.69 -13.29 3.92
N PRO A 148 -14.22 -12.95 5.11
CA PRO A 148 -14.97 -13.90 5.91
C PRO A 148 -16.23 -14.40 5.19
N THR A 149 -16.90 -13.52 4.44
CA THR A 149 -18.09 -13.86 3.65
C THR A 149 -17.75 -14.80 2.50
N LEU A 150 -16.63 -14.56 1.79
CA LEU A 150 -16.13 -15.42 0.72
C LEU A 150 -15.74 -16.81 1.26
N VAL A 151 -15.10 -16.88 2.43
CA VAL A 151 -14.78 -18.16 3.08
C VAL A 151 -16.06 -18.90 3.47
N ARG A 152 -17.08 -18.20 3.95
CA ARG A 152 -18.36 -18.79 4.36
C ARG A 152 -19.08 -19.49 3.20
N GLU A 153 -18.90 -19.05 1.96
CA GLU A 153 -19.44 -19.73 0.77
C GLU A 153 -18.85 -21.13 0.54
N PHE A 154 -17.76 -21.48 1.23
CA PHE A 154 -17.14 -22.79 1.16
C PHE A 154 -17.73 -23.78 2.18
N SER A 155 -18.90 -23.46 2.75
CA SER A 155 -19.63 -24.26 3.75
C SER A 155 -18.96 -24.32 5.13
N PHE A 156 -18.11 -23.36 5.46
CA PHE A 156 -17.66 -23.15 6.84
C PHE A 156 -18.75 -22.43 7.64
N ASP A 157 -18.86 -22.73 8.94
CA ASP A 157 -19.72 -21.96 9.84
C ASP A 157 -19.20 -20.51 9.99
N PRO A 158 -20.02 -19.55 10.44
CA PRO A 158 -19.62 -18.14 10.50
C PRO A 158 -18.38 -17.88 11.35
N ILE A 159 -18.24 -18.60 12.46
CA ILE A 159 -17.16 -18.39 13.44
C ILE A 159 -15.86 -19.01 12.92
N THR A 160 -15.93 -20.22 12.35
CA THR A 160 -14.80 -20.85 11.66
C THR A 160 -14.40 -20.07 10.42
N SER A 161 -15.34 -19.47 9.68
CA SER A 161 -15.02 -18.64 8.50
C SER A 161 -14.15 -17.44 8.86
N GLN A 162 -14.42 -16.80 10.00
CA GLN A 162 -13.61 -15.72 10.51
C GLN A 162 -12.23 -16.19 10.97
N LEU A 163 -12.15 -17.35 11.65
CA LEU A 163 -10.89 -17.98 12.03
C LEU A 163 -10.02 -18.33 10.82
N MET A 164 -10.64 -18.86 9.76
CA MET A 164 -9.99 -19.25 8.51
C MET A 164 -9.47 -18.04 7.70
N THR A 165 -9.78 -16.80 8.08
CA THR A 165 -9.10 -15.64 7.48
C THR A 165 -7.67 -15.47 7.99
N ALA A 166 -7.39 -15.93 9.22
CA ALA A 166 -6.09 -15.72 9.85
C ALA A 166 -4.92 -16.42 9.14
N PRO A 167 -5.02 -17.69 8.70
CA PRO A 167 -3.95 -18.32 7.94
C PRO A 167 -3.69 -17.60 6.61
N ALA A 168 -4.73 -17.15 5.90
CA ALA A 168 -4.58 -16.41 4.66
C ALA A 168 -3.79 -15.10 4.88
N TYR A 169 -4.10 -14.35 5.93
CA TYR A 169 -3.35 -13.15 6.29
C TYR A 169 -1.93 -13.42 6.78
N ALA A 170 -1.70 -14.54 7.49
CA ALA A 170 -0.37 -14.92 7.94
C ALA A 170 0.56 -15.22 6.76
N VAL A 171 0.09 -15.97 5.76
CA VAL A 171 0.83 -16.22 4.51
C VAL A 171 1.10 -14.91 3.76
N ALA A 172 0.08 -14.04 3.66
CA ALA A 172 0.23 -12.73 3.03
C ALA A 172 1.26 -11.85 3.74
N CYS A 173 1.29 -11.86 5.07
CA CYS A 173 2.27 -11.14 5.87
C CYS A 173 3.71 -11.59 5.56
N LEU A 174 3.96 -12.90 5.58
CA LEU A 174 5.27 -13.46 5.25
C LEU A 174 5.69 -13.10 3.82
N ALA A 175 4.79 -13.26 2.84
CA ALA A 175 5.07 -12.90 1.46
C ALA A 175 5.36 -11.40 1.31
N THR A 176 4.64 -10.55 2.04
CA THR A 176 4.84 -9.10 2.03
C THR A 176 6.25 -8.73 2.51
N ILE A 177 6.71 -9.34 3.60
CA ILE A 177 8.08 -9.12 4.11
C ILE A 177 9.11 -9.63 3.11
N LEU A 178 8.92 -10.84 2.55
CA LEU A 178 9.85 -11.43 1.58
C LEU A 178 10.00 -10.58 0.32
N VAL A 179 8.88 -10.14 -0.27
CA VAL A 179 8.86 -9.26 -1.43
C VAL A 179 9.53 -7.92 -1.12
N ALA A 180 9.28 -7.36 0.07
CA ALA A 180 9.89 -6.11 0.49
C ALA A 180 11.42 -6.22 0.68
N VAL A 181 11.91 -7.28 1.32
CA VAL A 181 13.35 -7.58 1.45
C VAL A 181 13.98 -7.76 0.08
N SER A 182 13.35 -8.53 -0.81
CA SER A 182 13.82 -8.74 -2.18
C SER A 182 13.90 -7.43 -2.96
N SER A 183 12.86 -6.58 -2.84
CA SER A 183 12.79 -5.31 -3.54
C SER A 183 13.91 -4.37 -3.12
N ASP A 184 14.23 -4.32 -1.82
CA ASP A 184 15.35 -3.55 -1.28
C ASP A 184 16.69 -4.09 -1.78
N HIS A 185 16.86 -5.42 -1.77
CA HIS A 185 18.09 -6.07 -2.21
C HIS A 185 18.42 -5.79 -3.69
N TYR A 186 17.44 -5.91 -4.58
CA TYR A 186 17.64 -5.68 -6.02
C TYR A 186 17.54 -4.20 -6.44
N ARG A 187 17.15 -3.30 -5.52
CA ARG A 187 16.85 -1.89 -5.82
C ARG A 187 15.93 -1.75 -7.03
N GLU A 188 14.95 -2.64 -7.13
CA GLU A 188 13.99 -2.73 -8.21
C GLU A 188 12.61 -2.77 -7.57
N ARG A 189 11.73 -1.85 -7.98
CA ARG A 189 10.41 -1.67 -7.37
C ARG A 189 9.29 -2.05 -8.34
N GLY A 190 9.47 -1.79 -9.64
CA GLY A 190 8.46 -2.05 -10.66
C GLY A 190 8.08 -3.52 -10.78
N LEU A 191 9.05 -4.43 -10.91
CA LEU A 191 8.80 -5.88 -10.95
C LEU A 191 8.36 -6.42 -9.59
N HIS A 192 8.87 -5.86 -8.49
CA HIS A 192 8.41 -6.23 -7.14
C HIS A 192 7.00 -5.74 -6.82
N TYR A 193 6.42 -4.87 -7.65
CA TYR A 193 5.01 -4.55 -7.65
C TYR A 193 4.22 -5.39 -8.68
N ALA A 194 4.79 -5.60 -9.87
CA ALA A 194 4.16 -6.35 -10.96
C ALA A 194 4.01 -7.85 -10.65
N MET A 195 5.04 -8.49 -10.09
CA MET A 195 5.05 -9.95 -9.86
C MET A 195 4.01 -10.39 -8.81
N PRO A 196 3.89 -9.74 -7.64
CA PRO A 196 2.77 -10.01 -6.72
C PRO A 196 1.40 -9.74 -7.33
N THR A 197 1.29 -8.69 -8.15
CA THR A 197 0.05 -8.38 -8.88
C THR A 197 -0.31 -9.49 -9.87
N LEU A 198 0.66 -10.05 -10.59
CA LEU A 198 0.47 -11.21 -11.47
C LEU A 198 0.08 -12.46 -10.68
N PHE A 199 0.67 -12.66 -9.51
CA PHE A 199 0.30 -13.76 -8.61
C PHE A 199 -1.15 -13.62 -8.12
N ALA A 200 -1.61 -12.40 -7.83
CA ALA A 200 -3.01 -12.11 -7.51
C ALA A 200 -3.96 -12.35 -8.69
N ILE A 201 -3.57 -11.96 -9.90
CA ILE A 201 -4.33 -12.24 -11.14
C ILE A 201 -4.53 -13.75 -11.27
N PHE A 202 -3.47 -14.54 -11.08
CA PHE A 202 -3.56 -15.99 -11.10
C PHE A 202 -4.51 -16.53 -10.02
N GLY A 203 -4.45 -16.00 -8.80
CA GLY A 203 -5.39 -16.35 -7.72
C GLY A 203 -6.86 -16.09 -8.09
N TYR A 204 -7.18 -14.93 -8.66
CA TYR A 204 -8.54 -14.64 -9.11
C TYR A 204 -8.99 -15.54 -10.26
N VAL A 205 -8.10 -15.88 -11.20
CA VAL A 205 -8.40 -16.86 -12.25
C VAL A 205 -8.72 -18.23 -11.64
N LEU A 206 -7.95 -18.67 -10.64
CA LEU A 206 -8.26 -19.92 -9.92
C LEU A 206 -9.63 -19.87 -9.25
N LEU A 207 -9.99 -18.76 -8.59
CA LEU A 207 -11.30 -18.61 -7.95
C LEU A 207 -12.46 -18.69 -8.94
N ILE A 208 -12.30 -18.15 -10.14
CA ILE A 208 -13.31 -18.20 -11.21
C ILE A 208 -13.40 -19.61 -11.81
N VAL A 209 -12.27 -20.21 -12.17
CA VAL A 209 -12.24 -21.52 -12.85
C VAL A 209 -12.66 -22.66 -11.92
N LEU A 210 -12.38 -22.53 -10.62
CA LEU A 210 -12.59 -23.59 -9.63
C LEU A 210 -13.83 -23.37 -8.76
N GLU A 211 -14.74 -22.50 -9.19
CA GLU A 211 -15.96 -22.12 -8.46
C GLU A 211 -16.78 -23.34 -7.99
N HIS A 212 -16.90 -24.38 -8.83
CA HIS A 212 -17.67 -25.60 -8.55
C HIS A 212 -16.83 -26.75 -7.98
N LYS A 213 -15.61 -26.48 -7.51
CA LYS A 213 -14.72 -27.50 -6.92
C LYS A 213 -14.80 -27.49 -5.39
N SER A 214 -14.07 -28.43 -4.77
CA SER A 214 -14.00 -28.58 -3.31
C SER A 214 -13.63 -27.28 -2.60
N ALA A 215 -14.21 -27.08 -1.41
CA ALA A 215 -13.94 -25.97 -0.50
C ALA A 215 -12.44 -25.70 -0.28
N THR A 216 -11.64 -26.76 -0.14
CA THR A 216 -10.19 -26.66 0.06
C THR A 216 -9.49 -25.98 -1.11
N VAL A 217 -9.89 -26.32 -2.34
CA VAL A 217 -9.27 -25.79 -3.56
C VAL A 217 -9.60 -24.31 -3.74
N ARG A 218 -10.86 -23.94 -3.46
CA ARG A 218 -11.31 -22.54 -3.49
C ARG A 218 -10.61 -21.70 -2.42
N TYR A 219 -10.40 -22.26 -1.23
CA TYR A 219 -9.66 -21.62 -0.15
C TYR A 219 -8.18 -21.41 -0.49
N ILE A 220 -7.53 -22.36 -1.16
CA ILE A 220 -6.16 -22.18 -1.67
C ILE A 220 -6.11 -21.04 -2.69
N GLY A 221 -7.04 -21.02 -3.65
CA GLY A 221 -7.17 -19.92 -4.61
C GLY A 221 -7.35 -18.56 -3.92
N LEU A 222 -8.20 -18.51 -2.90
CA LEU A 222 -8.44 -17.30 -2.10
C LEU A 222 -7.17 -16.84 -1.36
N THR A 223 -6.43 -17.78 -0.76
CA THR A 223 -5.18 -17.51 -0.05
C THR A 223 -4.11 -16.96 -1.01
N VAL A 224 -3.99 -17.53 -2.21
CA VAL A 224 -3.09 -17.04 -3.27
C VAL A 224 -3.46 -15.61 -3.66
N THR A 225 -4.74 -15.33 -3.86
CA THR A 225 -5.23 -13.98 -4.19
C THR A 225 -4.90 -12.97 -3.10
N VAL A 226 -5.23 -13.28 -1.84
CA VAL A 226 -4.92 -12.40 -0.69
C VAL A 226 -3.41 -12.17 -0.59
N THR A 227 -2.61 -13.21 -0.74
CA THR A 227 -1.15 -13.11 -0.70
C THR A 227 -0.60 -12.17 -1.77
N GLY A 228 -1.02 -12.33 -3.02
CA GLY A 228 -0.54 -11.50 -4.13
C GLY A 228 -0.94 -10.04 -4.00
N VAL A 229 -2.19 -9.76 -3.63
CA VAL A 229 -2.68 -8.37 -3.53
C VAL A 229 -2.02 -7.63 -2.37
N PHE A 230 -1.90 -8.25 -1.20
CA PHE A 230 -1.32 -7.60 -0.03
C PHE A 230 0.19 -7.38 -0.14
N SER A 231 0.92 -8.31 -0.76
CA SER A 231 2.37 -8.17 -0.96
C SER A 231 2.77 -7.17 -2.04
N ALA A 232 1.83 -6.79 -2.92
CA ALA A 232 2.07 -5.79 -3.97
C ALA A 232 2.21 -4.36 -3.43
N VAL A 233 1.44 -4.01 -2.40
CA VAL A 233 1.23 -2.61 -1.98
C VAL A 233 2.48 -1.94 -1.39
N PRO A 234 3.29 -2.58 -0.52
CA PRO A 234 4.44 -1.91 0.06
C PRO A 234 5.52 -1.56 -0.96
N SER A 235 5.70 -2.41 -1.98
CA SER A 235 6.60 -2.15 -3.12
C SER A 235 6.17 -0.90 -3.87
N MET A 236 4.86 -0.73 -4.12
CA MET A 236 4.31 0.46 -4.77
C MET A 236 4.57 1.72 -3.94
N VAL A 237 4.31 1.67 -2.63
CA VAL A 237 4.49 2.83 -1.76
C VAL A 237 5.96 3.25 -1.70
N ALA A 238 6.87 2.28 -1.61
CA ALA A 238 8.30 2.53 -1.70
C ALA A 238 8.72 3.07 -3.08
N TRP A 239 8.03 2.65 -4.15
CA TRP A 239 8.31 3.13 -5.51
C TRP A 239 7.97 4.60 -5.68
N VAL A 240 6.86 5.06 -5.10
CA VAL A 240 6.45 6.47 -5.08
C VAL A 240 7.46 7.29 -4.28
N SER A 241 7.72 6.92 -3.02
CA SER A 241 8.61 7.69 -2.16
C SER A 241 10.05 7.77 -2.68
N SER A 242 10.46 6.82 -3.53
CA SER A 242 11.79 6.80 -4.15
C SER A 242 11.92 7.55 -5.48
N ASN A 243 10.81 7.93 -6.12
CA ASN A 243 10.82 8.51 -7.49
C ASN A 243 10.41 9.98 -7.57
N PHE A 244 10.00 10.60 -6.46
CA PHE A 244 9.81 12.04 -6.38
C PHE A 244 10.98 12.69 -5.64
N GLY A 245 11.63 13.64 -6.29
CA GLY A 245 12.67 14.51 -5.72
C GLY A 245 12.04 15.75 -5.10
N GLY A 246 12.78 16.43 -4.22
CA GLY A 246 12.25 17.57 -3.45
C GLY A 246 11.37 17.12 -2.28
N HIS A 247 11.57 17.72 -1.10
CA HIS A 247 10.85 17.33 0.12
C HIS A 247 9.34 17.61 0.00
N THR A 248 8.98 18.82 -0.46
CA THR A 248 7.58 19.25 -0.58
C THR A 248 6.88 18.44 -1.66
N LYS A 249 7.48 18.32 -2.85
CA LYS A 249 6.90 17.56 -3.96
C LYS A 249 6.70 16.08 -3.60
N ARG A 250 7.68 15.44 -2.98
CA ARG A 250 7.58 14.03 -2.54
C ARG A 250 6.46 13.85 -1.50
N ALA A 251 6.35 14.73 -0.51
CA ALA A 251 5.30 14.66 0.51
C ALA A 251 3.91 14.76 -0.11
N VAL A 252 3.70 15.78 -0.95
CA VAL A 252 2.42 16.10 -1.57
C VAL A 252 2.03 15.02 -2.58
N ALA A 253 2.97 14.57 -3.43
CA ALA A 253 2.73 13.48 -4.39
C ALA A 253 2.34 12.18 -3.67
N THR A 254 3.07 11.80 -2.62
CA THR A 254 2.76 10.62 -1.81
C THR A 254 1.36 10.72 -1.21
N GLY A 255 1.03 11.88 -0.63
CA GLY A 255 -0.31 12.17 -0.08
C GLY A 255 -1.43 12.06 -1.12
N VAL A 256 -1.27 12.68 -2.29
CA VAL A 256 -2.24 12.63 -3.39
C VAL A 256 -2.45 11.20 -3.89
N ILE A 257 -1.37 10.47 -4.17
CA ILE A 257 -1.43 9.10 -4.68
C ILE A 257 -2.12 8.18 -3.67
N ILE A 258 -1.73 8.26 -2.40
CA ILE A 258 -2.35 7.48 -1.32
C ILE A 258 -3.84 7.80 -1.21
N SER A 259 -4.20 9.08 -1.28
CA SER A 259 -5.60 9.52 -1.20
C SER A 259 -6.44 8.97 -2.35
N PHE A 260 -5.89 8.94 -3.57
CA PHE A 260 -6.52 8.30 -4.72
C PHE A 260 -6.77 6.81 -4.49
N GLY A 261 -5.82 6.07 -3.91
CA GLY A 261 -6.05 4.66 -3.60
C GLY A 261 -7.08 4.44 -2.51
N ASN A 262 -7.17 5.32 -1.51
CA ASN A 262 -8.20 5.26 -0.47
C ASN A 262 -9.61 5.42 -1.05
N CYS A 263 -9.79 6.19 -2.14
CA CYS A 263 -11.05 6.23 -2.89
C CYS A 263 -11.47 4.85 -3.42
N GLY A 264 -10.52 3.94 -3.64
CA GLY A 264 -10.81 2.54 -3.97
C GLY A 264 -11.65 1.82 -2.92
N GLY A 265 -11.58 2.24 -1.64
CA GLY A 265 -12.41 1.70 -0.57
C GLY A 265 -13.91 2.00 -0.75
N LEU A 266 -14.26 3.11 -1.41
CA LEU A 266 -15.64 3.44 -1.75
C LEU A 266 -16.18 2.51 -2.84
N ILE A 267 -15.33 2.18 -3.82
CA ILE A 267 -15.67 1.28 -4.92
C ILE A 267 -15.78 -0.16 -4.40
N SER A 268 -14.87 -0.57 -3.51
CA SER A 268 -14.75 -1.96 -3.06
C SER A 268 -15.99 -2.48 -2.36
N GLY A 269 -16.69 -1.63 -1.60
CA GLY A 269 -17.94 -2.00 -0.91
C GLY A 269 -19.06 -2.46 -1.85
N HIS A 270 -18.96 -2.16 -3.14
CA HIS A 270 -19.96 -2.49 -4.16
C HIS A 270 -19.53 -3.63 -5.09
N ILE A 271 -18.31 -4.19 -4.92
CA ILE A 271 -17.77 -5.22 -5.81
C ILE A 271 -18.46 -6.57 -5.61
N TYR A 272 -18.65 -6.98 -4.36
CA TYR A 272 -19.31 -8.23 -4.02
C TYR A 272 -20.76 -7.95 -3.60
N THR A 273 -21.69 -8.23 -4.50
CA THR A 273 -23.13 -8.20 -4.21
C THR A 273 -23.63 -9.62 -3.90
N GLN A 274 -24.68 -9.73 -3.07
CA GLN A 274 -25.20 -11.03 -2.66
C GLN A 274 -25.60 -11.89 -3.88
N GLY A 275 -25.09 -13.12 -3.94
CA GLY A 275 -25.37 -14.07 -5.02
C GLY A 275 -24.57 -13.89 -6.31
N HIS A 276 -23.64 -12.92 -6.38
CA HIS A 276 -22.86 -12.62 -7.60
C HIS A 276 -21.34 -12.57 -7.34
N THR A 277 -20.82 -13.51 -6.56
CA THR A 277 -19.41 -13.54 -6.15
C THR A 277 -18.43 -13.64 -7.31
N THR A 278 -18.75 -14.43 -8.33
CA THR A 278 -17.95 -14.57 -9.56
C THR A 278 -17.83 -13.26 -10.32
N ARG A 279 -18.89 -12.44 -10.33
CA ARG A 279 -18.83 -11.10 -10.95
C ARG A 279 -17.84 -10.21 -10.20
N GLY A 280 -17.83 -10.26 -8.88
CA GLY A 280 -16.85 -9.54 -8.06
C GLY A 280 -15.41 -9.98 -8.33
N HIS A 281 -15.19 -11.29 -8.52
CA HIS A 281 -13.89 -11.83 -8.92
C HIS A 281 -13.47 -11.33 -10.31
N ILE A 282 -14.37 -11.33 -11.30
CA ILE A 282 -14.09 -10.84 -12.66
C ILE A 282 -13.75 -9.34 -12.67
N ILE A 283 -14.50 -8.52 -11.94
CA ILE A 283 -14.22 -7.08 -11.82
C ILE A 283 -12.83 -6.88 -11.20
N SER A 284 -12.54 -7.56 -10.10
CA SER A 284 -11.24 -7.46 -9.41
C SER A 284 -10.09 -7.93 -10.31
N LEU A 285 -10.29 -9.02 -11.06
CA LEU A 285 -9.34 -9.53 -12.05
C LEU A 285 -9.05 -8.49 -13.14
N ALA A 286 -10.10 -7.89 -13.72
CA ALA A 286 -9.95 -6.88 -14.77
C ALA A 286 -9.17 -5.65 -14.26
N MET A 287 -9.45 -5.20 -13.04
CA MET A 287 -8.73 -4.10 -12.39
C MET A 287 -7.24 -4.43 -12.20
N LEU A 288 -6.92 -5.64 -11.73
CA LEU A 288 -5.53 -6.06 -11.54
C LEU A 288 -4.79 -6.24 -12.86
N CYS A 289 -5.44 -6.77 -13.91
CA CYS A 289 -4.84 -6.86 -15.25
C CYS A 289 -4.51 -5.46 -15.80
N ALA A 290 -5.43 -4.50 -15.65
CA ALA A 290 -5.18 -3.11 -16.04
C ALA A 290 -4.03 -2.49 -15.22
N SER A 291 -4.01 -2.73 -13.90
CA SER A 291 -2.91 -2.28 -13.01
C SER A 291 -1.57 -2.86 -13.47
N PHE A 292 -1.50 -4.16 -13.74
CA PHE A 292 -0.29 -4.84 -14.21
C PHE A 292 0.28 -4.22 -15.49
N CYS A 293 -0.57 -3.94 -16.48
CA CYS A 293 -0.15 -3.26 -17.70
C CYS A 293 0.39 -1.84 -17.44
N LEU A 294 -0.26 -1.07 -16.57
CA LEU A 294 0.18 0.28 -16.20
C LEU A 294 1.50 0.28 -15.43
N ILE A 295 1.71 -0.70 -14.54
CA ILE A 295 2.97 -0.88 -13.81
C ILE A 295 4.13 -1.13 -14.78
N LEU A 296 3.94 -2.05 -15.74
CA LEU A 296 4.96 -2.35 -16.74
C LEU A 296 5.23 -1.15 -17.66
N LEU A 297 4.19 -0.41 -18.05
CA LEU A 297 4.32 0.82 -18.82
C LEU A 297 5.13 1.87 -18.04
N LEU A 298 4.81 2.12 -16.77
CA LEU A 298 5.53 3.10 -15.95
C LEU A 298 7.00 2.70 -15.77
N LYS A 299 7.26 1.43 -15.49
CA LYS A 299 8.62 0.88 -15.43
C LYS A 299 9.37 1.12 -16.74
N PHE A 300 8.75 0.85 -17.88
CA PHE A 300 9.34 1.08 -19.20
C PHE A 300 9.66 2.56 -19.41
N LEU A 301 8.75 3.47 -19.05
CA LEU A 301 8.96 4.91 -19.17
C LEU A 301 10.14 5.38 -18.31
N TYR A 302 10.25 4.93 -17.06
CA TYR A 302 11.40 5.26 -16.20
C TYR A 302 12.72 4.66 -16.71
N THR A 303 12.70 3.43 -17.20
CA THR A 303 13.90 2.80 -17.78
C THR A 303 14.36 3.55 -19.03
N ARG A 304 13.41 3.95 -19.89
CA ARG A 304 13.68 4.74 -21.09
C ARG A 304 14.21 6.13 -20.75
N GLU A 305 13.63 6.80 -19.78
CA GLU A 305 14.05 8.12 -19.32
C GLU A 305 15.46 8.09 -18.71
N ASN A 306 15.75 7.10 -17.86
CA ASN A 306 17.09 6.88 -17.32
C ASN A 306 18.11 6.63 -18.43
N LYS A 307 17.75 5.86 -19.47
CA LYS A 307 18.63 5.61 -20.62
C LYS A 307 18.88 6.88 -21.43
N ARG A 308 17.85 7.73 -21.62
CA ARG A 308 18.00 9.05 -22.26
C ARG A 308 18.98 9.92 -21.49
N ARG A 309 18.78 10.06 -20.17
CA ARG A 309 19.62 10.89 -19.28
C ARG A 309 21.07 10.45 -19.25
N ARG A 310 21.34 9.13 -19.29
CA ARG A 310 22.71 8.58 -19.37
C ARG A 310 23.43 8.87 -20.69
N ASN A 311 22.67 9.13 -21.75
CA ASN A 311 23.21 9.37 -23.09
C ASN A 311 23.29 10.87 -23.44
N LEU A 312 23.00 11.77 -22.49
CA LEU A 312 23.13 13.21 -22.69
C LEU A 312 24.59 13.60 -22.90
N THR A 313 24.85 14.50 -23.83
CA THR A 313 26.15 15.15 -23.96
C THR A 313 26.40 16.11 -22.79
N PRO A 314 27.67 16.44 -22.47
CA PRO A 314 27.97 17.38 -21.38
C PRO A 314 27.27 18.73 -21.51
N GLU A 315 27.17 19.26 -22.74
CA GLU A 315 26.49 20.53 -23.02
C GLU A 315 24.97 20.46 -22.79
N GLU A 316 24.33 19.35 -23.20
CA GLU A 316 22.90 19.12 -22.95
C GLU A 316 22.62 18.93 -21.45
N PHE A 317 23.50 18.23 -20.73
CA PHE A 317 23.38 18.04 -19.29
C PHE A 317 23.47 19.37 -18.55
N GLU A 318 24.42 20.23 -18.91
CA GLU A 318 24.57 21.55 -18.28
C GLU A 318 23.34 22.42 -18.57
N LYS A 319 22.84 22.42 -19.80
CA LYS A 319 21.62 23.13 -20.17
C LYS A 319 20.38 22.64 -19.42
N GLU A 320 20.20 21.32 -19.29
CA GLU A 320 19.08 20.74 -18.54
C GLU A 320 19.20 20.92 -17.02
N SER A 321 20.41 21.22 -16.50
CA SER A 321 20.65 21.45 -15.07
C SER A 321 20.43 22.91 -14.62
N GLN A 322 20.25 23.86 -15.54
CA GLN A 322 20.12 25.29 -15.25
C GLN A 322 18.74 25.72 -14.71
N GLY A 323 17.77 24.82 -14.62
CA GLY A 323 16.45 25.13 -14.08
C GLY A 323 16.46 25.28 -12.55
N GLU A 324 15.71 26.26 -12.04
CA GLU A 324 15.42 26.37 -10.60
C GLU A 324 14.44 25.27 -10.16
N ASP A 325 14.63 24.71 -8.95
CA ASP A 325 13.73 23.74 -8.31
C ASP A 325 13.39 22.48 -9.15
N LEU A 326 14.31 22.02 -10.01
CA LEU A 326 14.07 20.89 -10.92
C LEU A 326 13.69 19.57 -10.22
N CYS A 327 14.09 19.36 -8.95
CA CYS A 327 13.74 18.15 -8.19
C CYS A 327 14.07 16.84 -8.95
N ASP A 328 13.07 15.98 -9.22
CA ASP A 328 13.19 14.75 -10.02
C ASP A 328 13.36 14.99 -11.53
N TRP A 329 13.11 16.20 -12.02
CA TRP A 329 13.39 16.58 -13.41
C TRP A 329 14.86 16.82 -13.67
N HIS A 330 15.67 17.02 -12.63
CA HIS A 330 17.12 17.21 -12.77
C HIS A 330 17.76 16.01 -13.49
N PRO A 331 18.61 16.21 -14.51
CA PRO A 331 19.16 15.13 -15.34
C PRO A 331 20.02 14.14 -14.53
N ALA A 332 20.62 14.58 -13.43
CA ALA A 332 21.34 13.72 -12.48
C ALA A 332 20.44 12.79 -11.64
N PHE A 333 19.13 13.07 -11.55
CA PHE A 333 18.20 12.23 -10.79
C PHE A 333 17.97 10.91 -11.55
N VAL A 334 18.20 9.80 -10.87
CA VAL A 334 17.97 8.45 -11.41
C VAL A 334 16.68 7.88 -10.82
N TYR A 335 15.72 7.56 -11.70
CA TYR A 335 14.50 6.88 -11.28
C TYR A 335 14.79 5.43 -10.92
N ILE A 336 14.17 4.94 -9.85
CA ILE A 336 14.17 3.51 -9.55
C ILE A 336 13.10 2.87 -10.42
N SER A 337 13.52 1.86 -11.21
CA SER A 337 12.63 1.12 -12.10
C SER A 337 11.78 0.10 -11.37
#